data_AF-A0A7J6WKM2-F1
#
_entry.id   AF-A0A7J6WKM2-F1
#
_cell.length_a   1.000
_cell.length_b   1.000
_cell.length_c   1.000
_cell.angle_alpha   90.00
_cell.angle_beta   90.00
_cell.angle_gamma   90.00
#
_symmetry.space_group_name_H-M   'P 1'
#
loop_
_entity.id
_entity.type
_entity.pdbx_description
1 polymer ?
#
loop_
_entity_poly.entity_id
_entity_poly.type
_entity_poly.pdbx_seq_one_letter_code
_entity_poly.pdbx_strand_id
1 'polypeptide(L)'
;AVAAEVCEELFTPVPPHAELALNGVEDVEVLVAQVDLDAVASLRGSISSFQEQASCKSKVSSVEVPYKLCQSFNLQMSLSSPLKIMYHSPEEEIAFGPGCWLWDYLRRSGASGFLLPLSGGADSSSVAAIVGCMCQLVVREIANGDEQVKADAIRIGQYTDGQIPTDSKEFARRIFYTVFMGSENSIALGSKNKWPQSDIPKSLFQTVTGKRPRYKVDGGSNSENLGLQNIQARIRMVLAFMFASLMPWVHNKPGFYLVLGSSNVDEGLRADINPIGSISKQDLRSFLKWAAIHLGYSSLAEIEAAPPTAELEPIRSNYSQLDEVDMGMTYEELSVYGRLRKIFRCGPVSMFQNLCYKWGGKLTPSEIADKVKHFFKYYSINRHKMTVITSSYHAESYSPEDNRFDLRQFLYNARWPYQFRKIDQLVSECNGDKVSLVGQKGKEKGATIDHGGGMGVIAAGSGDPRAGR
;
A
#
# COMPACT_ATOMS: atom_id res chain seq x y z
N ALA A 1 -5.81 -49.01 -18.33
CA ALA A 1 -6.04 -47.86 -19.20
C ALA A 1 -5.80 -46.62 -18.35
N VAL A 2 -4.70 -45.90 -18.58
CA VAL A 2 -4.32 -44.76 -17.73
C VAL A 2 -4.65 -43.51 -18.52
N ALA A 3 -5.69 -42.80 -18.09
CA ALA A 3 -6.06 -41.51 -18.66
C ALA A 3 -5.03 -40.46 -18.24
N ALA A 4 -4.48 -39.72 -19.20
CA ALA A 4 -3.85 -38.45 -18.93
C ALA A 4 -4.98 -37.45 -18.65
N GLU A 5 -5.24 -37.18 -17.37
CA GLU A 5 -6.19 -36.15 -16.98
C GLU A 5 -5.42 -34.84 -16.79
N VAL A 6 -5.66 -33.89 -17.69
CA VAL A 6 -5.34 -32.48 -17.43
C VAL A 6 -6.33 -32.03 -16.37
N CYS A 7 -5.94 -32.17 -15.12
CA CYS A 7 -6.74 -31.74 -13.99
C CYS A 7 -6.68 -30.20 -13.95
N GLU A 8 -7.61 -29.53 -14.65
CA GLU A 8 -7.85 -28.08 -14.48
C GLU A 8 -8.16 -27.72 -13.01
N GLU A 9 -8.51 -28.71 -12.18
CA GLU A 9 -8.84 -28.53 -10.75
C GLU A 9 -7.63 -28.63 -9.80
N LEU A 10 -6.42 -28.89 -10.30
CA LEU A 10 -5.19 -28.64 -9.50
C LEU A 10 -4.90 -27.14 -9.37
N PHE A 11 -5.62 -26.30 -10.13
CA PHE A 11 -5.86 -24.91 -9.76
C PHE A 11 -7.02 -24.86 -8.78
N THR A 12 -6.73 -25.15 -7.52
CA THR A 12 -7.57 -24.66 -6.42
C THR A 12 -7.77 -23.15 -6.63
N PRO A 13 -8.98 -22.58 -6.38
CA PRO A 13 -9.18 -21.13 -6.41
C PRO A 13 -8.29 -20.38 -5.40
N VAL A 14 -7.59 -21.12 -4.53
CA VAL A 14 -6.54 -20.67 -3.62
C VAL A 14 -5.29 -21.53 -3.87
N PRO A 15 -4.28 -21.03 -4.60
CA PRO A 15 -3.07 -21.78 -4.87
C PRO A 15 -2.33 -22.16 -3.57
N PRO A 16 -1.71 -23.34 -3.46
CA PRO A 16 -0.88 -23.72 -2.32
C PRO A 16 0.36 -22.81 -2.11
N HIS A 17 0.62 -21.88 -3.03
CA HIS A 17 1.63 -20.81 -2.88
C HIS A 17 1.31 -19.81 -1.76
N ALA A 18 0.12 -19.86 -1.14
CA ALA A 18 -0.26 -18.97 -0.05
C ALA A 18 0.68 -19.07 1.18
N GLU A 19 1.39 -20.19 1.37
CA GLU A 19 2.41 -20.32 2.43
C GLU A 19 3.81 -19.82 2.03
N LEU A 20 4.09 -19.62 0.72
CA LEU A 20 5.47 -19.79 0.21
C LEU A 20 5.99 -18.68 -0.72
N ALA A 21 5.13 -17.89 -1.38
CA ALA A 21 5.60 -16.92 -2.39
C ALA A 21 5.61 -15.44 -1.95
N LEU A 22 5.32 -15.14 -0.68
CA LEU A 22 5.15 -13.74 -0.20
C LEU A 22 6.31 -13.23 0.68
N ASN A 23 7.30 -14.08 0.99
CA ASN A 23 8.34 -13.77 1.99
C ASN A 23 9.77 -14.23 1.62
N GLY A 24 9.99 -14.70 0.39
CA GLY A 24 11.29 -15.14 -0.11
C GLY A 24 12.00 -14.08 -0.95
N VAL A 25 13.33 -14.04 -0.86
CA VAL A 25 14.20 -13.28 -1.79
C VAL A 25 14.89 -14.20 -2.79
N GLU A 26 14.55 -15.50 -2.77
CA GLU A 26 15.06 -16.51 -3.68
C GLU A 26 14.56 -16.30 -5.12
N ASP A 27 15.38 -16.67 -6.10
CA ASP A 27 14.99 -16.59 -7.52
C ASP A 27 14.21 -17.84 -8.00
N VAL A 28 14.41 -19.00 -7.36
CA VAL A 28 13.80 -20.28 -7.76
C VAL A 28 13.36 -21.06 -6.55
N GLU A 29 12.06 -21.36 -6.49
CA GLU A 29 11.46 -22.25 -5.51
C GLU A 29 10.84 -23.47 -6.24
N VAL A 30 11.11 -24.68 -5.74
CA VAL A 30 10.58 -25.93 -6.32
C VAL A 30 9.77 -26.68 -5.28
N LEU A 31 8.48 -26.87 -5.57
CA LEU A 31 7.56 -27.63 -4.73
C LEU A 31 7.33 -29.01 -5.32
N VAL A 32 7.53 -30.04 -4.50
CA VAL A 32 7.31 -31.44 -4.88
C VAL A 32 6.28 -32.03 -3.94
N ALA A 33 5.18 -32.53 -4.52
CA ALA A 33 4.17 -33.28 -3.79
C ALA A 33 3.98 -34.65 -4.44
N GLN A 34 3.90 -35.68 -3.60
CA GLN A 34 3.64 -37.04 -4.02
C GLN A 34 2.19 -37.39 -3.73
N VAL A 35 1.40 -37.59 -4.79
CA VAL A 35 -0.06 -37.75 -4.73
C VAL A 35 -0.46 -39.12 -5.27
N ASP A 36 -1.44 -39.73 -4.63
CA ASP A 36 -2.09 -40.95 -5.11
C ASP A 36 -3.23 -40.60 -6.09
N LEU A 37 -3.06 -40.99 -7.36
CA LEU A 37 -4.07 -40.77 -8.40
C LEU A 37 -5.29 -41.69 -8.24
N ASP A 38 -5.14 -42.85 -7.60
CA ASP A 38 -6.27 -43.76 -7.37
C ASP A 38 -7.23 -43.16 -6.32
N ALA A 39 -6.71 -42.39 -5.35
CA ALA A 39 -7.53 -41.63 -4.42
C ALA A 39 -8.38 -40.56 -5.13
N VAL A 40 -7.83 -39.87 -6.14
CA VAL A 40 -8.56 -38.89 -6.96
C VAL A 40 -9.65 -39.57 -7.77
N ALA A 41 -9.33 -40.67 -8.45
CA ALA A 41 -10.28 -41.46 -9.23
C ALA A 41 -11.43 -41.99 -8.34
N SER A 42 -11.10 -42.49 -7.14
CA SER A 42 -12.06 -42.97 -6.15
C SER A 42 -13.03 -41.85 -5.71
N LEU A 43 -12.51 -40.67 -5.36
CA LEU A 43 -13.31 -39.51 -4.97
C LEU A 43 -14.27 -39.08 -6.08
N ARG A 44 -13.76 -38.96 -7.32
CA ARG A 44 -14.61 -38.64 -8.49
C ARG A 44 -15.66 -39.70 -8.76
N GLY A 45 -15.31 -40.98 -8.57
CA GLY A 45 -16.24 -42.10 -8.69
C GLY A 45 -17.37 -42.05 -7.66
N SER A 46 -17.09 -41.56 -6.45
CA SER A 46 -18.05 -41.46 -5.34
C SER A 46 -19.08 -40.33 -5.47
N ILE A 47 -18.85 -39.35 -6.35
CA ILE A 47 -19.68 -38.15 -6.48
C ILE A 47 -20.36 -38.14 -7.86
N SER A 48 -21.65 -38.49 -7.89
CA SER A 48 -22.42 -38.64 -9.14
C SER A 48 -22.55 -37.35 -9.95
N SER A 49 -22.57 -36.18 -9.30
CA SER A 49 -22.73 -34.88 -9.99
C SER A 49 -21.55 -34.53 -10.89
N PHE A 50 -20.33 -34.99 -10.56
CA PHE A 50 -19.16 -34.75 -11.41
C PHE A 50 -19.23 -35.51 -12.73
N GLN A 51 -19.84 -36.69 -12.72
CA GLN A 51 -19.99 -37.53 -13.92
C GLN A 51 -21.05 -36.98 -14.86
N GLU A 52 -22.18 -36.50 -14.32
CA GLU A 52 -23.27 -35.91 -15.10
C GLU A 52 -22.82 -34.63 -15.83
N GLN A 53 -22.12 -33.74 -15.12
CA GLN A 53 -21.56 -32.51 -15.71
C GLN A 53 -20.51 -32.79 -16.79
N ALA A 54 -19.64 -33.79 -16.59
CA ALA A 54 -18.64 -34.19 -17.57
C ALA A 54 -19.26 -34.82 -18.82
N SER A 55 -20.37 -35.56 -18.69
CA SER A 55 -21.05 -36.22 -19.82
C SER A 55 -21.61 -35.25 -20.87
N CYS A 56 -21.93 -34.01 -20.45
CA CYS A 56 -22.44 -32.97 -21.33
C CYS A 56 -21.34 -32.16 -22.04
N LYS A 57 -20.05 -32.44 -21.78
CA LYS A 57 -18.93 -31.70 -22.35
C LYS A 57 -18.40 -32.36 -23.61
N SER A 58 -17.95 -31.54 -24.56
CA SER A 58 -17.24 -32.00 -25.75
C SER A 58 -15.93 -32.68 -25.34
N LYS A 59 -15.59 -33.79 -26.02
CA LYS A 59 -14.37 -34.53 -25.76
C LYS A 59 -13.14 -33.63 -25.93
N VAL A 60 -12.28 -33.59 -24.92
CA VAL A 60 -11.00 -32.87 -24.96
C VAL A 60 -10.05 -33.62 -25.90
N SER A 61 -9.29 -32.88 -26.71
CA SER A 61 -8.26 -33.47 -27.58
C SER A 61 -7.12 -34.05 -26.73
N SER A 62 -6.78 -35.31 -26.94
CA SER A 62 -5.72 -36.01 -26.19
C SER A 62 -4.51 -36.26 -27.08
N VAL A 63 -3.31 -35.97 -26.57
CA VAL A 63 -2.04 -36.35 -27.19
C VAL A 63 -1.47 -37.54 -26.44
N GLU A 64 -1.25 -38.64 -27.14
CA GLU A 64 -0.63 -39.83 -26.54
C GLU A 64 0.87 -39.62 -26.38
N VAL A 65 1.37 -39.79 -25.17
CA VAL A 65 2.79 -39.63 -24.83
C VAL A 65 3.31 -40.98 -24.29
N PRO A 66 4.37 -41.57 -24.87
CA PRO A 66 4.93 -42.84 -24.41
C PRO A 66 5.78 -42.65 -23.14
N TYR A 67 5.16 -42.16 -22.06
CA TYR A 67 5.79 -41.86 -20.78
C TYR A 67 4.93 -42.34 -19.61
N LYS A 68 5.56 -42.95 -18.60
CA LYS A 68 4.88 -43.43 -17.39
C LYS A 68 5.12 -42.43 -16.26
N LEU A 69 4.09 -41.67 -15.89
CA LEU A 69 4.17 -40.68 -14.82
C LEU A 69 4.23 -41.33 -13.42
N CYS A 70 3.44 -42.38 -13.18
CA CYS A 70 3.38 -43.06 -11.90
C CYS A 70 4.59 -43.98 -11.70
N GLN A 71 5.24 -43.85 -10.54
CA GLN A 71 6.26 -44.79 -10.12
C GLN A 71 5.64 -46.13 -9.71
N SER A 72 6.41 -47.22 -9.83
CA SER A 72 6.00 -48.51 -9.29
C SER A 72 5.98 -48.45 -7.76
N PHE A 73 5.04 -49.16 -7.13
CA PHE A 73 4.93 -49.22 -5.68
C PHE A 73 6.27 -49.57 -5.01
N ASN A 74 6.65 -48.79 -4.01
CA ASN A 74 7.86 -48.96 -3.22
C ASN A 74 7.57 -48.58 -1.77
N LEU A 75 7.99 -49.40 -0.81
CA LEU A 75 7.79 -49.16 0.63
C LEU A 75 8.50 -47.90 1.15
N GLN A 76 9.48 -47.37 0.42
CA GLN A 76 10.17 -46.11 0.72
C GLN A 76 9.40 -44.88 0.21
N MET A 77 8.28 -45.07 -0.49
CA MET A 77 7.44 -43.98 -0.96
C MET A 77 6.55 -43.45 0.17
N SER A 78 6.66 -42.17 0.47
CA SER A 78 5.73 -41.45 1.35
C SER A 78 4.79 -40.60 0.51
N LEU A 79 3.49 -40.71 0.76
CA LEU A 79 2.51 -39.78 0.20
C LEU A 79 2.59 -38.46 0.97
N SER A 80 2.45 -37.34 0.26
CA SER A 80 2.39 -36.02 0.87
C SER A 80 1.11 -35.89 1.69
N SER A 81 1.23 -35.50 2.96
CA SER A 81 0.09 -35.19 3.82
C SER A 81 -0.43 -33.79 3.55
N PRO A 82 -1.74 -33.53 3.70
CA PRO A 82 -2.29 -32.18 3.65
C PRO A 82 -1.62 -31.25 4.67
N LEU A 83 -1.28 -30.03 4.24
CA LEU A 83 -0.73 -28.98 5.10
C LEU A 83 -1.83 -27.97 5.46
N LYS A 84 -1.71 -27.37 6.65
CA LYS A 84 -2.61 -26.30 7.09
C LYS A 84 -2.06 -24.97 6.60
N ILE A 85 -2.73 -24.36 5.62
CA ILE A 85 -2.36 -23.06 5.06
C ILE A 85 -2.19 -22.01 6.17
N MET A 86 -0.97 -21.49 6.27
CA MET A 86 -0.60 -20.34 7.10
C MET A 86 -0.67 -19.06 6.28
N TYR A 87 -1.54 -18.14 6.68
CA TYR A 87 -1.65 -16.81 6.07
C TYR A 87 -0.86 -15.79 6.89
N HIS A 88 -0.25 -14.84 6.18
CA HIS A 88 0.38 -13.70 6.81
C HIS A 88 -0.65 -12.75 7.42
N SER A 89 -0.27 -12.09 8.51
CA SER A 89 -1.05 -10.93 8.97
C SER A 89 -0.89 -9.76 7.99
N PRO A 90 -1.82 -8.79 7.96
CA PRO A 90 -1.65 -7.60 7.12
C PRO A 90 -0.33 -6.85 7.35
N GLU A 91 0.14 -6.81 8.60
CA GLU A 91 1.42 -6.18 8.94
C GLU A 91 2.63 -6.96 8.42
N GLU A 92 2.55 -8.31 8.43
CA GLU A 92 3.56 -9.17 7.81
C GLU A 92 3.60 -8.99 6.29
N GLU A 93 2.45 -8.92 5.62
CA GLU A 93 2.38 -8.66 4.19
C GLU A 93 3.00 -7.30 3.82
N ILE A 94 2.78 -6.28 4.66
CA ILE A 94 3.40 -4.95 4.51
C ILE A 94 4.92 -4.99 4.74
N ALA A 95 5.40 -5.87 5.62
CA ALA A 95 6.83 -6.04 5.87
C ALA A 95 7.53 -6.75 4.69
N PHE A 96 6.97 -7.89 4.29
CA PHE A 96 7.63 -8.83 3.38
C PHE A 96 7.44 -8.46 1.90
N GLY A 97 6.22 -8.15 1.47
CA GLY A 97 5.95 -7.87 0.06
C GLY A 97 6.74 -6.66 -0.47
N PRO A 98 6.57 -5.47 0.12
CA PRO A 98 7.39 -4.30 -0.18
C PRO A 98 8.89 -4.53 0.07
N GLY A 99 9.26 -5.33 1.08
CA GLY A 99 10.66 -5.66 1.37
C GLY A 99 11.34 -6.41 0.23
N CYS A 100 10.73 -7.52 -0.23
CA CYS A 100 11.22 -8.29 -1.37
C CYS A 100 11.20 -7.46 -2.66
N TRP A 101 10.17 -6.63 -2.85
CA TRP A 101 10.09 -5.72 -4.00
C TRP A 101 11.25 -4.72 -4.05
N LEU A 102 11.63 -4.13 -2.92
CA LEU A 102 12.79 -3.25 -2.83
C LEU A 102 14.09 -4.00 -3.12
N TRP A 103 14.24 -5.23 -2.63
CA TRP A 103 15.41 -6.06 -2.91
C TRP A 103 15.60 -6.30 -4.42
N ASP A 104 14.53 -6.68 -5.11
CA ASP A 104 14.52 -6.89 -6.55
C ASP A 104 14.85 -5.61 -7.32
N TYR A 105 14.26 -4.48 -6.93
CA TYR A 105 14.59 -3.18 -7.52
C TYR A 105 16.06 -2.84 -7.33
N LEU A 106 16.61 -3.03 -6.13
CA LEU A 106 17.99 -2.70 -5.81
C LEU A 106 18.96 -3.57 -6.62
N ARG A 107 18.78 -4.89 -6.61
CA ARG A 107 19.72 -5.80 -7.27
C ARG A 107 19.68 -5.69 -8.79
N ARG A 108 18.52 -5.39 -9.39
CA ARG A 108 18.33 -5.33 -10.85
C ARG A 108 18.56 -3.94 -11.46
N SER A 109 18.42 -2.86 -10.69
CA SER A 109 18.63 -1.48 -11.20
C SER A 109 20.09 -1.08 -11.38
N GLY A 110 21.01 -1.80 -10.74
CA GLY A 110 22.43 -1.40 -10.68
C GLY A 110 22.71 -0.28 -9.66
N ALA A 111 21.72 0.12 -8.86
CA ALA A 111 21.92 1.05 -7.76
C ALA A 111 22.81 0.44 -6.66
N SER A 112 23.48 1.31 -5.89
CA SER A 112 24.36 0.91 -4.78
C SER A 112 23.73 1.13 -3.41
N GLY A 113 22.44 1.45 -3.37
CA GLY A 113 21.67 1.67 -2.15
C GLY A 113 20.43 2.51 -2.35
N PHE A 114 19.86 2.95 -1.23
CA PHE A 114 18.67 3.77 -1.10
C PHE A 114 18.99 5.06 -0.36
N LEU A 115 18.31 6.13 -0.74
CA LEU A 115 18.24 7.36 0.03
C LEU A 115 16.80 7.67 0.41
N LEU A 116 16.55 7.85 1.71
CA LEU A 116 15.24 8.24 2.23
C LEU A 116 15.30 9.61 2.90
N PRO A 117 14.54 10.60 2.40
CA PRO A 117 14.22 11.81 3.13
C PRO A 117 13.40 11.48 4.38
N LEU A 118 14.06 11.38 5.53
CA LEU A 118 13.41 10.98 6.77
C LEU A 118 12.74 12.20 7.40
N SER A 119 11.42 12.13 7.61
CA SER A 119 10.66 13.22 8.22
C SER A 119 10.49 13.08 9.72
N GLY A 120 10.66 11.86 10.25
CA GLY A 120 10.30 11.51 11.63
C GLY A 120 8.81 11.18 11.81
N GLY A 121 7.98 11.35 10.78
CA GLY A 121 6.58 10.93 10.78
C GLY A 121 6.41 9.43 10.50
N ALA A 122 5.18 8.95 10.70
CA ALA A 122 4.77 7.55 10.54
C ALA A 122 5.22 6.97 9.19
N ASP A 123 4.89 7.64 8.08
CA ASP A 123 5.09 7.09 6.73
C ASP A 123 6.56 6.87 6.39
N SER A 124 7.42 7.87 6.61
CA SER A 124 8.86 7.71 6.37
C SER A 124 9.49 6.67 7.30
N SER A 125 8.93 6.50 8.51
CA SER A 125 9.41 5.49 9.45
C SER A 125 8.97 4.08 9.03
N SER A 126 7.79 3.92 8.44
CA SER A 126 7.34 2.67 7.83
C SER A 126 8.25 2.27 6.67
N VAL A 127 8.63 3.21 5.80
CA VAL A 127 9.60 2.93 4.71
C VAL A 127 10.94 2.47 5.27
N ALA A 128 11.46 3.14 6.31
CA ALA A 128 12.70 2.73 6.96
C ALA A 128 12.60 1.32 7.58
N ALA A 129 11.46 1.00 8.21
CA ALA A 129 11.20 -0.32 8.77
C ALA A 129 11.14 -1.42 7.69
N ILE A 130 10.53 -1.14 6.53
CA ILE A 130 10.48 -2.05 5.38
C ILE A 130 11.90 -2.31 4.83
N VAL A 131 12.74 -1.28 4.68
CA VAL A 131 14.14 -1.45 4.27
C VAL A 131 14.92 -2.28 5.31
N GLY A 132 14.64 -2.06 6.60
CA GLY A 132 15.20 -2.86 7.69
C GLY A 132 14.79 -4.34 7.60
N CYS A 133 13.51 -4.61 7.36
CA CYS A 133 12.98 -5.96 7.14
C CYS A 133 13.65 -6.63 5.93
N MET A 134 13.75 -5.93 4.81
CA MET A 134 14.48 -6.40 3.62
C MET A 134 15.92 -6.83 3.97
N CYS A 135 16.65 -6.03 4.76
CA CYS A 135 18.00 -6.39 5.19
C CYS A 135 18.03 -7.64 6.08
N GLN A 136 17.03 -7.83 6.94
CA GLN A 136 16.89 -9.04 7.76
C GLN A 136 16.62 -10.28 6.90
N LEU A 137 15.73 -10.17 5.90
CA LEU A 137 15.45 -11.26 4.96
C LEU A 137 16.71 -11.66 4.18
N VAL A 138 17.44 -10.69 3.63
CA VAL A 138 18.68 -10.94 2.87
C VAL A 138 19.72 -11.67 3.73
N VAL A 139 19.98 -11.21 4.95
CA VAL A 139 20.95 -11.86 5.84
C VAL A 139 20.51 -13.27 6.24
N ARG A 140 19.19 -13.47 6.44
CA ARG A 140 18.63 -14.79 6.74
C ARG A 140 18.85 -15.77 5.58
N GLU A 141 18.56 -15.38 4.35
CA GLU A 141 18.74 -16.29 3.21
C GLU A 141 20.22 -16.58 2.89
N ILE A 142 21.11 -15.63 3.16
CA ILE A 142 22.56 -15.88 3.11
C ILE A 142 22.97 -16.93 4.13
N ALA A 143 22.39 -16.90 5.34
CA ALA A 143 22.62 -17.92 6.36
C ALA A 143 22.00 -19.28 5.98
N ASN A 144 20.91 -19.29 5.21
CA ASN A 144 20.29 -20.50 4.66
C ASN A 144 21.08 -21.10 3.47
N GLY A 145 22.09 -20.38 2.96
CA GLY A 145 22.98 -20.87 1.90
C GLY A 145 22.58 -20.45 0.48
N ASP A 146 21.74 -19.40 0.33
CA ASP A 146 21.45 -18.85 -1.00
C ASP A 146 22.66 -18.09 -1.57
N GLU A 147 23.33 -18.73 -2.53
CA GLU A 147 24.54 -18.18 -3.17
C GLU A 147 24.24 -16.98 -4.09
N GLN A 148 23.03 -16.87 -4.67
CA GLN A 148 22.66 -15.75 -5.53
C GLN A 148 22.42 -14.49 -4.69
N VAL A 149 21.63 -14.61 -3.63
CA VAL A 149 21.36 -13.51 -2.68
C VAL A 149 22.68 -13.04 -2.05
N LYS A 150 23.55 -13.98 -1.68
CA LYS A 150 24.90 -13.69 -1.17
C LYS A 150 25.75 -12.93 -2.18
N ALA A 151 25.82 -13.37 -3.43
CA ALA A 151 26.59 -12.69 -4.48
C ALA A 151 26.08 -11.26 -4.72
N ASP A 152 24.75 -11.08 -4.77
CA ASP A 152 24.13 -9.76 -4.92
C ASP A 152 24.38 -8.86 -3.70
N ALA A 153 24.27 -9.38 -2.49
CA ALA A 153 24.51 -8.60 -1.28
C ALA A 153 25.98 -8.18 -1.13
N ILE A 154 26.93 -9.05 -1.49
CA ILE A 154 28.36 -8.73 -1.56
C ILE A 154 28.62 -7.58 -2.54
N ARG A 155 28.04 -7.68 -3.75
CA ARG A 155 28.17 -6.67 -4.81
C ARG A 155 27.60 -5.32 -4.39
N ILE A 156 26.35 -5.29 -3.91
CA ILE A 156 25.63 -4.06 -3.57
C ILE A 156 26.22 -3.42 -2.31
N GLY A 157 26.51 -4.22 -1.28
CA GLY A 157 27.16 -3.77 -0.05
C GLY A 157 28.65 -3.45 -0.21
N GLN A 158 29.25 -3.78 -1.36
CA GLN A 158 30.67 -3.59 -1.67
C GLN A 158 31.57 -4.20 -0.58
N TYR A 159 31.30 -5.47 -0.24
CA TYR A 159 32.15 -6.22 0.68
C TYR A 159 33.47 -6.61 -0.01
N THR A 160 34.59 -6.45 0.71
CA THR A 160 35.93 -6.80 0.24
C THR A 160 36.48 -7.99 1.01
N ASP A 161 37.57 -8.59 0.51
CA ASP A 161 38.36 -9.58 1.25
C ASP A 161 37.57 -10.83 1.71
N GLY A 162 36.58 -11.25 0.92
CA GLY A 162 35.74 -12.41 1.22
C GLY A 162 34.74 -12.19 2.36
N GLN A 163 34.55 -10.96 2.81
CA GLN A 163 33.53 -10.62 3.79
C GLN A 163 32.12 -10.83 3.22
N ILE A 164 31.20 -11.23 4.09
CA ILE A 164 29.78 -11.38 3.78
C ILE A 164 28.94 -10.64 4.82
N PRO A 165 27.74 -10.16 4.46
CA PRO A 165 26.81 -9.59 5.43
C PRO A 165 26.33 -10.67 6.41
N THR A 166 26.64 -10.50 7.69
CA THR A 166 26.18 -11.39 8.78
C THR A 166 25.21 -10.71 9.74
N ASP A 167 25.17 -9.37 9.74
CA ASP A 167 24.28 -8.56 10.55
C ASP A 167 23.46 -7.62 9.66
N SER A 168 22.14 -7.67 9.82
CA SER A 168 21.21 -6.85 9.04
C SER A 168 21.42 -5.35 9.26
N LYS A 169 21.85 -4.92 10.46
CA LYS A 169 22.11 -3.49 10.75
C LYS A 169 23.37 -3.01 10.04
N GLU A 170 24.41 -3.85 10.01
CA GLU A 170 25.65 -3.57 9.28
C GLU A 170 25.38 -3.46 7.77
N PHE A 171 24.60 -4.40 7.21
CA PHE A 171 24.20 -4.36 5.81
C PHE A 171 23.38 -3.10 5.51
N ALA A 172 22.37 -2.79 6.32
CA ALA A 172 21.57 -1.57 6.20
C ALA A 172 22.45 -0.31 6.21
N ARG A 173 23.45 -0.22 7.10
CA ARG A 173 24.37 0.93 7.16
C ARG A 173 25.15 1.15 5.86
N ARG A 174 25.38 0.10 5.07
CA ARG A 174 26.11 0.21 3.79
C ARG A 174 25.23 0.67 2.64
N ILE A 175 23.95 0.29 2.66
CA ILE A 175 23.04 0.45 1.52
C ILE A 175 21.89 1.42 1.77
N PHE A 176 21.66 1.87 3.00
CA PHE A 176 20.52 2.70 3.35
C PHE A 176 20.97 4.00 4.01
N TYR A 177 20.73 5.12 3.31
CA TYR A 177 21.09 6.45 3.74
C TYR A 177 19.81 7.25 4.05
N THR A 178 19.76 7.85 5.23
CA THR A 178 18.65 8.71 5.63
C THR A 178 19.13 10.15 5.76
N VAL A 179 18.29 11.10 5.31
CA VAL A 179 18.58 12.53 5.45
C VAL A 179 17.38 13.21 6.09
N PHE A 180 17.60 13.79 7.28
CA PHE A 180 16.62 14.65 7.93
C PHE A 180 16.79 16.10 7.45
N MET A 181 15.81 16.60 6.72
CA MET A 181 15.80 17.99 6.19
C MET A 181 14.86 18.86 7.00
N GLY A 182 15.23 19.07 8.27
CA GLY A 182 14.54 19.97 9.18
C GLY A 182 14.47 21.39 8.62
N SER A 183 13.36 22.07 8.87
CA SER A 183 13.23 23.50 8.62
C SER A 183 13.67 24.30 9.86
N GLU A 184 13.72 25.63 9.76
CA GLU A 184 13.90 26.51 10.95
C GLU A 184 12.88 26.21 12.06
N ASN A 185 11.74 25.59 11.70
CA ASN A 185 10.62 25.29 12.58
C ASN A 185 10.61 23.84 13.10
N SER A 186 11.57 23.00 12.71
CA SER A 186 11.59 21.57 13.08
C SER A 186 12.31 21.34 14.41
N ILE A 187 11.67 20.58 15.31
CA ILE A 187 12.22 20.21 16.63
C ILE A 187 13.08 18.95 16.45
N ALA A 188 14.40 19.13 16.30
CA ALA A 188 15.31 18.00 16.07
C ALA A 188 15.59 17.20 17.35
N LEU A 189 15.15 15.94 17.39
CA LEU A 189 15.72 14.90 18.24
C LEU A 189 16.88 14.20 17.49
N GLY A 190 18.13 14.53 17.84
CA GLY A 190 19.23 13.56 17.75
C GLY A 190 20.18 13.56 16.54
N SER A 191 19.99 14.35 15.46
CA SER A 191 21.00 14.44 14.38
C SER A 191 21.76 15.78 14.42
N LYS A 192 23.10 15.73 14.44
CA LYS A 192 24.02 16.87 14.56
C LYS A 192 24.07 17.81 13.34
N ASN A 193 23.23 17.59 12.33
CA ASN A 193 23.29 18.31 11.05
C ASN A 193 21.95 19.04 10.81
N LYS A 194 21.67 20.10 11.58
CA LYS A 194 20.59 21.03 11.22
C LYS A 194 21.01 21.78 9.96
N TRP A 195 20.38 21.46 8.83
CA TRP A 195 20.59 22.23 7.61
C TRP A 195 19.76 23.51 7.69
N PRO A 196 20.37 24.71 7.61
CA PRO A 196 19.59 25.92 7.43
C PRO A 196 18.92 25.79 6.06
N GLN A 197 17.61 25.62 6.03
CA GLN A 197 16.86 25.68 4.78
C GLN A 197 17.10 27.07 4.20
N SER A 198 18.00 27.14 3.24
CA SER A 198 18.62 28.39 2.84
C SER A 198 17.54 29.37 2.42
N ASP A 199 17.58 30.59 2.96
CA ASP A 199 16.72 31.71 2.55
C ASP A 199 16.90 32.11 1.06
N ILE A 200 17.77 31.40 0.31
CA ILE A 200 18.13 31.62 -1.09
C ILE A 200 16.93 31.79 -2.03
N PRO A 201 15.87 30.95 -2.01
CA PRO A 201 14.73 31.15 -2.91
C PRO A 201 13.94 32.40 -2.57
N LYS A 202 13.79 32.70 -1.27
CA LYS A 202 13.10 33.90 -0.80
C LYS A 202 13.89 35.15 -1.17
N SER A 203 15.21 35.13 -0.96
CA SER A 203 16.09 36.24 -1.31
C SER A 203 16.19 36.45 -2.82
N LEU A 204 16.23 35.38 -3.61
CA LEU A 204 16.17 35.45 -5.07
C LEU A 204 14.85 36.09 -5.55
N PHE A 205 13.71 35.62 -5.03
CA PHE A 205 12.41 36.18 -5.39
C PHE A 205 12.31 37.66 -5.01
N GLN A 206 12.82 38.04 -3.84
CA GLN A 206 12.88 39.43 -3.40
C GLN A 206 13.79 40.28 -4.29
N THR A 207 14.94 39.75 -4.70
CA THR A 207 15.90 40.44 -5.58
C THR A 207 15.28 40.71 -6.95
N VAL A 208 14.53 39.76 -7.51
CA VAL A 208 13.92 39.88 -8.85
C VAL A 208 12.64 40.72 -8.85
N THR A 209 11.81 40.62 -7.81
CA THR A 209 10.46 41.21 -7.82
C THR A 209 10.29 42.41 -6.87
N GLY A 210 11.24 42.64 -5.97
CA GLY A 210 11.12 43.61 -4.88
C GLY A 210 10.15 43.21 -3.76
N LYS A 211 9.48 42.05 -3.85
CA LYS A 211 8.51 41.57 -2.84
C LYS A 211 9.06 40.38 -2.06
N ARG A 212 8.83 40.35 -0.75
CA ARG A 212 9.18 39.21 0.12
C ARG A 212 7.91 38.48 0.55
N PRO A 213 7.71 37.21 0.16
CA PRO A 213 6.55 36.42 0.57
C PRO A 213 6.61 36.13 2.08
N ARG A 214 5.45 36.12 2.74
CA ARG A 214 5.31 35.81 4.17
C ARG A 214 4.40 34.60 4.41
N TYR A 215 4.63 33.87 5.50
CA TYR A 215 3.70 32.82 5.94
C TYR A 215 2.39 33.44 6.42
N LYS A 216 1.30 32.66 6.41
CA LYS A 216 -0.01 33.12 6.87
C LYS A 216 0.02 33.57 8.33
N VAL A 217 0.75 32.86 9.18
CA VAL A 217 0.99 33.22 10.59
C VAL A 217 1.74 34.54 10.77
N ASP A 218 2.45 35.01 9.74
CA ASP A 218 3.20 36.27 9.73
C ASP A 218 2.48 37.37 8.90
N GLY A 219 1.18 37.19 8.62
CA GLY A 219 0.36 38.15 7.88
C GLY A 219 0.49 38.07 6.35
N GLY A 220 0.98 36.96 5.81
CA GLY A 220 0.97 36.68 4.37
C GLY A 220 -0.39 36.20 3.85
N SER A 221 -0.62 36.39 2.55
CA SER A 221 -1.81 35.85 1.86
C SER A 221 -1.76 34.32 1.69
N ASN A 222 -2.90 33.69 1.39
CA ASN A 222 -2.95 32.24 1.10
C ASN A 222 -2.01 31.84 -0.06
N SER A 223 -1.86 32.72 -1.07
CA SER A 223 -0.97 32.49 -2.21
C SER A 223 0.50 32.55 -1.80
N GLU A 224 0.89 33.47 -0.93
CA GLU A 224 2.25 33.53 -0.38
C GLU A 224 2.56 32.29 0.46
N ASN A 225 1.62 31.91 1.33
CA ASN A 225 1.76 30.75 2.21
C ASN A 225 1.94 29.46 1.41
N LEU A 226 1.05 29.19 0.45
CA LEU A 226 1.14 28.03 -0.43
C LEU A 226 2.41 28.07 -1.29
N GLY A 227 2.82 29.27 -1.74
CA GLY A 227 4.07 29.45 -2.47
C GLY A 227 5.29 29.04 -1.66
N LEU A 228 5.38 29.49 -0.40
CA LEU A 228 6.47 29.16 0.52
C LEU A 228 6.51 27.65 0.84
N GLN A 229 5.37 27.04 1.13
CA GLN A 229 5.29 25.59 1.38
C GLN A 229 5.72 24.77 0.15
N ASN A 230 5.29 25.16 -1.05
CA ASN A 230 5.70 24.50 -2.30
C ASN A 230 7.21 24.61 -2.56
N ILE A 231 7.81 25.78 -2.28
CA ILE A 231 9.26 25.97 -2.38
C ILE A 231 9.98 25.05 -1.40
N GLN A 232 9.53 25.01 -0.16
CA GLN A 232 10.09 24.16 0.89
C GLN A 232 10.05 22.68 0.50
N ALA A 233 8.89 22.20 0.03
CA ALA A 233 8.72 20.81 -0.42
C ALA A 233 9.61 20.47 -1.63
N ARG A 234 9.70 21.36 -2.63
CA ARG A 234 10.50 21.10 -3.84
C ARG A 234 12.00 21.13 -3.59
N ILE A 235 12.48 21.99 -2.70
CA ILE A 235 13.91 22.02 -2.34
C ILE A 235 14.32 20.73 -1.65
N ARG A 236 13.49 20.19 -0.75
CA ARG A 236 13.75 18.88 -0.14
C ARG A 236 13.90 17.80 -1.19
N MET A 237 13.04 17.80 -2.21
CA MET A 237 13.16 16.86 -3.34
C MET A 237 14.48 17.05 -4.10
N VAL A 238 14.82 18.27 -4.51
CA VAL A 238 16.08 18.55 -5.23
C VAL A 238 17.30 18.12 -4.42
N LEU A 239 17.33 18.42 -3.12
CA LEU A 239 18.41 18.03 -2.22
C LEU A 239 18.49 16.50 -2.07
N ALA A 240 17.35 15.81 -1.93
CA ALA A 240 17.32 14.35 -1.86
C ALA A 240 17.99 13.71 -3.08
N PHE A 241 17.64 14.15 -4.30
CA PHE A 241 18.26 13.66 -5.54
C PHE A 241 19.74 14.02 -5.64
N MET A 242 20.12 15.23 -5.20
CA MET A 242 21.53 15.64 -5.15
C MET A 242 22.33 14.72 -4.22
N PHE A 243 21.86 14.45 -3.01
CA PHE A 243 22.51 13.53 -2.09
C PHE A 243 22.51 12.10 -2.64
N ALA A 244 21.43 11.65 -3.26
CA ALA A 244 21.36 10.29 -3.80
C ALA A 244 22.39 10.06 -4.91
N SER A 245 22.70 11.13 -5.67
CA SER A 245 23.69 11.11 -6.74
C SER A 245 25.13 11.30 -6.24
N LEU A 246 25.35 12.10 -5.18
CA LEU A 246 26.69 12.52 -4.75
C LEU A 246 27.19 11.83 -3.47
N MET A 247 26.33 11.28 -2.62
CA MET A 247 26.77 10.56 -1.42
C MET A 247 27.61 9.31 -1.73
N PRO A 248 27.35 8.53 -2.80
CA PRO A 248 28.27 7.49 -3.22
C PRO A 248 29.68 8.06 -3.50
N TRP A 249 29.78 9.17 -4.24
CA TRP A 249 31.04 9.85 -4.52
C TRP A 249 31.75 10.30 -3.23
N VAL A 250 31.03 10.90 -2.27
CA VAL A 250 31.59 11.29 -0.95
C VAL A 250 32.17 10.09 -0.20
N HIS A 251 31.55 8.91 -0.34
CA HIS A 251 32.00 7.68 0.30
C HIS A 251 33.01 6.86 -0.54
N ASN A 252 33.50 7.41 -1.66
CA ASN A 252 34.34 6.69 -2.63
C ASN A 252 33.69 5.37 -3.12
N LYS A 253 32.36 5.33 -3.20
CA LYS A 253 31.59 4.22 -3.74
C LYS A 253 31.11 4.54 -5.15
N PRO A 254 31.22 3.61 -6.12
CA PRO A 254 30.58 3.78 -7.43
C PRO A 254 29.04 3.67 -7.31
N GLY A 255 28.36 4.17 -8.34
CA GLY A 255 26.91 4.05 -8.50
C GLY A 255 26.11 5.24 -7.99
N PHE A 256 24.82 5.01 -7.75
CA PHE A 256 23.85 5.98 -7.31
C PHE A 256 22.89 5.33 -6.30
N TYR A 257 22.22 6.14 -5.49
CA TYR A 257 21.15 5.66 -4.62
C TYR A 257 19.77 5.92 -5.23
N LEU A 258 18.85 4.98 -5.04
CA LEU A 258 17.44 5.17 -5.38
C LEU A 258 16.77 6.02 -4.30
N VAL A 259 16.14 7.12 -4.70
CA VAL A 259 15.37 7.96 -3.79
C VAL A 259 14.05 7.26 -3.47
N LEU A 260 13.81 6.99 -2.19
CA LEU A 260 12.58 6.39 -1.71
C LEU A 260 11.53 7.47 -1.39
N GLY A 261 10.33 7.28 -1.93
CA GLY A 261 9.14 8.05 -1.58
C GLY A 261 8.51 7.53 -0.30
N SER A 262 7.88 8.42 0.47
CA SER A 262 7.20 8.10 1.72
C SER A 262 5.78 8.67 1.77
N SER A 263 5.10 8.75 0.63
CA SER A 263 3.68 9.12 0.59
C SER A 263 2.83 7.86 0.60
N ASN A 264 1.80 7.81 1.44
CA ASN A 264 0.81 6.72 1.47
C ASN A 264 -0.18 6.83 0.28
N VAL A 265 -1.17 5.92 0.21
CA VAL A 265 -2.15 5.84 -0.90
C VAL A 265 -2.98 7.11 -1.09
N ASP A 266 -3.14 7.91 -0.05
CA ASP A 266 -3.93 9.15 -0.06
C ASP A 266 -3.07 10.38 -0.45
N GLU A 267 -1.77 10.20 -0.61
CA GLU A 267 -0.79 11.25 -0.86
C GLU A 267 0.04 10.99 -2.15
N GLY A 268 0.75 12.02 -2.63
CA GLY A 268 1.60 11.89 -3.82
C GLY A 268 2.85 12.75 -3.76
N LEU A 269 3.99 12.10 -3.51
CA LEU A 269 5.32 12.73 -3.56
C LEU A 269 6.13 12.23 -4.76
N ARG A 270 7.19 12.99 -5.11
CA ARG A 270 8.12 12.65 -6.19
C ARG A 270 9.41 12.07 -5.61
N ALA A 271 9.72 10.86 -6.02
CA ALA A 271 10.91 10.06 -5.75
C ALA A 271 11.10 9.05 -6.91
N ASP A 272 12.13 8.20 -6.86
CA ASP A 272 12.34 7.17 -7.89
C ASP A 272 11.30 6.05 -7.75
N ILE A 273 11.13 5.53 -6.53
CA ILE A 273 10.18 4.47 -6.20
C ILE A 273 9.54 4.69 -4.83
N ASN A 274 8.33 4.17 -4.62
CA ASN A 274 7.62 4.31 -3.35
C ASN A 274 7.05 2.96 -2.85
N PRO A 275 7.62 2.34 -1.81
CA PRO A 275 7.17 1.04 -1.30
C PRO A 275 5.83 1.09 -0.56
N ILE A 276 5.37 2.28 -0.13
CA ILE A 276 4.13 2.44 0.64
C ILE A 276 3.02 3.22 -0.10
N GLY A 277 3.26 3.61 -1.35
CA GLY A 277 2.37 4.47 -2.13
C GLY A 277 1.00 3.89 -2.46
N SER A 278 0.75 2.63 -2.11
CA SER A 278 -0.55 1.98 -2.24
C SER A 278 -1.03 1.37 -0.92
N ILE A 279 -0.50 1.79 0.22
CA ILE A 279 -0.88 1.29 1.55
C ILE A 279 -1.64 2.39 2.30
N SER A 280 -2.70 2.01 3.03
CA SER A 280 -3.51 2.96 3.79
C SER A 280 -2.77 3.50 5.02
N LYS A 281 -3.10 4.72 5.43
CA LYS A 281 -2.54 5.32 6.65
C LYS A 281 -2.82 4.48 7.91
N GLN A 282 -3.99 3.84 7.96
CA GLN A 282 -4.40 3.01 9.10
C GLN A 282 -3.52 1.76 9.19
N ASP A 283 -3.29 1.08 8.06
CA ASP A 283 -2.46 -0.11 8.03
C ASP A 283 -0.99 0.21 8.32
N LEU A 284 -0.48 1.36 7.86
CA LEU A 284 0.88 1.81 8.21
C LEU A 284 1.05 2.02 9.72
N ARG A 285 0.04 2.54 10.42
CA ARG A 285 0.08 2.68 11.89
C ARG A 285 0.07 1.34 12.60
N SER A 286 -0.76 0.40 12.17
CA SER A 286 -0.77 -0.98 12.69
C SER A 286 0.58 -1.65 12.45
N PHE A 287 1.13 -1.50 11.25
CA PHE A 287 2.45 -1.99 10.88
C PHE A 287 3.56 -1.42 11.76
N LEU A 288 3.57 -0.11 12.09
CA LEU A 288 4.59 0.47 12.97
C LEU A 288 4.59 -0.17 14.37
N LYS A 289 3.41 -0.46 14.94
CA LYS A 289 3.29 -1.16 16.23
C LYS A 289 3.83 -2.58 16.13
N TRP A 290 3.47 -3.29 15.06
CA TRP A 290 3.95 -4.63 14.80
C TRP A 290 5.47 -4.67 14.61
N ALA A 291 6.02 -3.77 13.80
CA ALA A 291 7.44 -3.65 13.49
C ALA A 291 8.28 -3.28 14.73
N ALA A 292 7.73 -2.47 15.63
CA ALA A 292 8.41 -2.12 16.88
C ALA A 292 8.76 -3.36 17.72
N ILE A 293 7.89 -4.38 17.69
CA ILE A 293 8.01 -5.62 18.46
C ILE A 293 8.74 -6.69 17.63
N HIS A 294 8.24 -6.99 16.43
CA HIS A 294 8.67 -8.15 15.65
C HIS A 294 9.96 -7.93 14.86
N LEU A 295 10.25 -6.69 14.43
CA LEU A 295 11.51 -6.34 13.77
C LEU A 295 12.58 -5.82 14.75
N GLY A 296 12.20 -5.59 16.01
CA GLY A 296 13.10 -5.10 17.07
C GLY A 296 13.40 -3.60 17.00
N TYR A 297 12.50 -2.80 16.41
CA TYR A 297 12.66 -1.35 16.23
C TYR A 297 11.81 -0.55 17.23
N SER A 298 12.12 -0.62 18.52
CA SER A 298 11.30 -0.05 19.60
C SER A 298 10.97 1.44 19.45
N SER A 299 11.85 2.24 18.84
CA SER A 299 11.62 3.66 18.59
C SER A 299 10.40 3.94 17.69
N LEU A 300 9.94 2.97 16.90
CA LEU A 300 8.74 3.11 16.07
C LEU A 300 7.45 3.26 16.91
N ALA A 301 7.42 2.71 18.13
CA ALA A 301 6.28 2.86 19.02
C ALA A 301 6.09 4.32 19.48
N GLU A 302 7.18 5.03 19.74
CA GLU A 302 7.14 6.45 20.09
C GLU A 302 6.68 7.31 18.91
N ILE A 303 7.10 6.96 17.69
CA ILE A 303 6.72 7.65 16.47
C ILE A 303 5.23 7.46 16.15
N GLU A 304 4.68 6.26 16.33
CA GLU A 304 3.25 6.01 16.12
C GLU A 304 2.38 6.76 17.14
N ALA A 305 2.86 6.88 18.38
CA ALA A 305 2.16 7.59 19.45
C ALA A 305 2.21 9.12 19.27
N ALA A 306 3.11 9.65 18.44
CA ALA A 306 3.25 11.08 18.21
C ALA A 306 2.07 11.62 17.36
N PRO A 307 1.58 12.85 17.64
CA PRO A 307 0.51 13.44 16.87
C PRO A 307 0.95 13.74 15.42
N PRO A 308 0.12 13.43 14.40
CA PRO A 308 0.43 13.73 13.01
C PRO A 308 0.38 15.24 12.79
N THR A 309 1.53 15.86 12.52
CA THR A 309 1.62 17.30 12.25
C THR A 309 2.48 17.55 11.01
N ALA A 310 2.01 18.39 10.09
CA ALA A 310 2.81 18.86 8.97
C ALA A 310 3.66 20.06 9.39
N GLU A 311 4.97 19.85 9.58
CA GLU A 311 5.93 20.90 9.93
C GLU A 311 6.33 21.79 8.72
N LEU A 312 5.34 22.32 7.98
CA LEU A 312 5.57 23.22 6.84
C LEU A 312 5.31 24.70 7.18
N GLU A 313 4.64 24.97 8.31
CA GLU A 313 4.46 26.31 8.87
C GLU A 313 5.24 26.48 10.19
N PRO A 314 5.56 27.72 10.60
CA PRO A 314 6.13 27.99 11.91
C PRO A 314 5.21 27.51 13.03
N ILE A 315 5.69 26.58 13.85
CA ILE A 315 4.97 26.11 15.04
C ILE A 315 4.96 27.27 16.03
N ARG A 316 3.77 27.82 16.30
CA ARG A 316 3.54 28.77 17.39
C ARG A 316 2.76 28.05 18.49
N SER A 317 2.87 28.52 19.73
CA SER A 317 2.22 27.91 20.91
C SER A 317 0.70 27.73 20.78
N ASN A 318 0.07 28.39 19.81
CA ASN A 318 -1.36 28.38 19.54
C ASN A 318 -1.76 27.77 18.18
N TYR A 319 -0.82 27.23 17.39
CA TYR A 319 -1.12 26.73 16.05
C TYR A 319 -0.20 25.58 15.62
N SER A 320 -0.80 24.41 15.41
CA SER A 320 -0.22 23.28 14.69
C SER A 320 -1.12 22.92 13.51
N GLN A 321 -0.52 22.72 12.34
CA GLN A 321 -1.26 22.31 11.13
C GLN A 321 -1.53 20.81 11.19
N LEU A 322 -2.80 20.43 11.26
CA LEU A 322 -3.26 19.05 11.14
C LEU A 322 -3.70 18.77 9.70
N ASP A 323 -3.19 17.69 9.10
CA ASP A 323 -3.43 17.35 7.69
C ASP A 323 -4.92 17.20 7.37
N GLU A 324 -5.68 16.52 8.24
CA GLU A 324 -7.12 16.27 8.06
C GLU A 324 -7.93 17.57 8.04
N VAL A 325 -7.49 18.58 8.78
CA VAL A 325 -8.16 19.90 8.84
C VAL A 325 -7.94 20.65 7.53
N ASP A 326 -6.74 20.59 6.95
CA ASP A 326 -6.43 21.23 5.67
C ASP A 326 -7.15 20.54 4.49
N MET A 327 -7.24 19.20 4.52
CA MET A 327 -8.00 18.43 3.52
C MET A 327 -9.53 18.63 3.67
N GLY A 328 -10.01 18.95 4.87
CA GLY A 328 -11.43 19.06 5.19
C GLY A 328 -12.14 17.70 5.29
N MET A 329 -11.38 16.63 5.50
CA MET A 329 -11.87 15.26 5.67
C MET A 329 -10.83 14.40 6.40
N THR A 330 -11.29 13.40 7.14
CA THR A 330 -10.40 12.49 7.88
C THR A 330 -9.84 11.40 6.96
N TYR A 331 -8.74 10.76 7.36
CA TYR A 331 -8.19 9.60 6.65
C TYR A 331 -9.19 8.42 6.61
N GLU A 332 -10.04 8.28 7.63
CA GLU A 332 -11.11 7.29 7.64
C GLU A 332 -12.16 7.59 6.55
N GLU A 333 -12.57 8.85 6.41
CA GLU A 333 -13.48 9.27 5.35
C GLU A 333 -12.87 9.08 3.96
N LEU A 334 -11.58 9.42 3.79
CA LEU A 334 -10.84 9.22 2.53
C LEU A 334 -10.79 7.76 2.09
N SER A 335 -10.48 6.84 3.01
CA SER A 335 -10.48 5.41 2.71
C SER A 335 -11.86 4.93 2.24
N VAL A 336 -12.95 5.42 2.87
CA VAL A 336 -14.32 5.11 2.43
C VAL A 336 -14.60 5.66 1.03
N TYR A 337 -14.22 6.91 0.73
CA TYR A 337 -14.40 7.48 -0.61
C TYR A 337 -13.60 6.72 -1.66
N GLY A 338 -12.35 6.35 -1.36
CA GLY A 338 -11.47 5.58 -2.24
C GLY A 338 -12.08 4.23 -2.63
N ARG A 339 -12.54 3.46 -1.63
CA ARG A 339 -13.20 2.17 -1.85
C ARG A 339 -14.50 2.33 -2.64
N LEU A 340 -15.36 3.28 -2.27
CA LEU A 340 -16.61 3.55 -3.01
C LEU A 340 -16.34 3.91 -4.47
N ARG A 341 -15.36 4.78 -4.71
CA ARG A 341 -15.00 5.22 -6.05
C ARG A 341 -14.44 4.08 -6.91
N LYS A 342 -13.47 3.32 -6.40
CA LYS A 342 -12.67 2.38 -7.21
C LYS A 342 -13.25 0.96 -7.19
N ILE A 343 -13.56 0.42 -6.02
CA ILE A 343 -14.06 -0.96 -5.85
C ILE A 343 -15.55 -1.02 -6.21
N PHE A 344 -16.37 -0.15 -5.61
CA PHE A 344 -17.82 -0.11 -5.85
C PHE A 344 -18.20 0.74 -7.07
N ARG A 345 -17.22 1.32 -7.77
CA ARG A 345 -17.39 2.06 -9.03
C ARG A 345 -18.42 3.21 -8.93
N CYS A 346 -18.54 3.81 -7.75
CA CYS A 346 -19.49 4.89 -7.51
C CYS A 346 -18.97 6.23 -8.05
N GLY A 347 -19.75 6.85 -8.93
CA GLY A 347 -19.65 8.28 -9.23
C GLY A 347 -20.29 9.16 -8.14
N PRO A 348 -20.35 10.50 -8.30
CA PRO A 348 -20.80 11.41 -7.25
C PRO A 348 -22.20 11.11 -6.71
N VAL A 349 -23.18 10.88 -7.60
CA VAL A 349 -24.58 10.65 -7.20
C VAL A 349 -24.73 9.31 -6.47
N SER A 350 -24.16 8.23 -7.01
CA SER A 350 -24.20 6.90 -6.38
C SER A 350 -23.43 6.87 -5.05
N MET A 351 -22.32 7.60 -4.95
CA MET A 351 -21.56 7.71 -3.71
C MET A 351 -22.38 8.42 -2.63
N PHE A 352 -23.04 9.53 -2.99
CA PHE A 352 -23.96 10.23 -2.10
C PHE A 352 -25.06 9.31 -1.57
N GLN A 353 -25.77 8.60 -2.46
CA GLN A 353 -26.83 7.67 -2.05
C GLN A 353 -26.32 6.57 -1.12
N ASN A 354 -25.17 5.97 -1.44
CA ASN A 354 -24.57 4.93 -0.60
C ASN A 354 -24.20 5.47 0.80
N LEU A 355 -23.63 6.67 0.85
CA LEU A 355 -23.26 7.32 2.11
C LEU A 355 -24.48 7.77 2.91
N CYS A 356 -25.61 8.13 2.28
CA CYS A 356 -26.85 8.37 3.01
C CYS A 356 -27.31 7.12 3.78
N TYR A 357 -27.18 5.92 3.22
CA TYR A 357 -27.46 4.68 3.95
C TYR A 357 -26.45 4.40 5.06
N LYS A 358 -25.16 4.65 4.79
CA LYS A 358 -24.06 4.33 5.72
C LYS A 358 -23.93 5.34 6.89
N TRP A 359 -24.15 6.62 6.62
CA TRP A 359 -23.91 7.74 7.54
C TRP A 359 -25.18 8.48 7.96
N GLY A 360 -26.36 8.09 7.46
CA GLY A 360 -27.63 8.78 7.75
C GLY A 360 -28.04 8.80 9.23
N GLY A 361 -27.44 7.96 10.08
CA GLY A 361 -27.61 8.05 11.54
C GLY A 361 -26.70 9.06 12.24
N LYS A 362 -25.68 9.58 11.55
CA LYS A 362 -24.65 10.50 12.11
C LYS A 362 -24.68 11.87 11.45
N LEU A 363 -24.98 11.94 10.16
CA LEU A 363 -24.94 13.16 9.34
C LEU A 363 -26.24 13.33 8.57
N THR A 364 -26.64 14.58 8.36
CA THR A 364 -27.79 14.94 7.53
C THR A 364 -27.46 14.73 6.03
N PRO A 365 -28.48 14.53 5.17
CA PRO A 365 -28.27 14.46 3.73
C PRO A 365 -27.53 15.68 3.16
N SER A 366 -27.76 16.88 3.71
CA SER A 366 -27.05 18.09 3.26
C SER A 366 -25.55 18.02 3.55
N GLU A 367 -25.17 17.60 4.76
CA GLU A 367 -23.74 17.49 5.15
C GLU A 367 -23.03 16.41 4.33
N ILE A 368 -23.70 15.28 4.06
CA ILE A 368 -23.15 14.22 3.22
C ILE A 368 -22.96 14.73 1.78
N ALA A 369 -23.92 15.49 1.25
CA ALA A 369 -23.81 16.09 -0.07
C ALA A 369 -22.61 17.04 -0.17
N ASP A 370 -22.40 17.90 0.81
CA ASP A 370 -21.26 18.83 0.84
C ASP A 370 -19.92 18.09 0.88
N LYS A 371 -19.82 17.05 1.71
CA LYS A 371 -18.62 16.19 1.77
C LYS A 371 -18.32 15.49 0.43
N VAL A 372 -19.33 14.89 -0.20
CA VAL A 372 -19.16 14.21 -1.51
C VAL A 372 -18.76 15.20 -2.60
N LYS A 373 -19.40 16.38 -2.65
CA LYS A 373 -19.05 17.43 -3.60
C LYS A 373 -17.63 17.93 -3.40
N HIS A 374 -17.22 18.14 -2.14
CA HIS A 374 -15.87 18.57 -1.79
C HIS A 374 -14.83 17.54 -2.23
N PHE A 375 -15.04 16.26 -1.94
CA PHE A 375 -14.19 15.16 -2.42
C PHE A 375 -14.04 15.15 -3.95
N PHE A 376 -15.13 15.10 -4.71
CA PHE A 376 -15.05 15.03 -6.18
C PHE A 376 -14.47 16.30 -6.81
N LYS A 377 -14.68 17.47 -6.22
CA LYS A 377 -14.07 18.73 -6.65
C LYS A 377 -12.55 18.66 -6.52
N TYR A 378 -12.02 18.29 -5.36
CA TYR A 378 -10.57 18.24 -5.18
C TYR A 378 -9.92 17.04 -5.87
N TYR A 379 -10.59 15.90 -5.96
CA TYR A 379 -10.18 14.77 -6.80
C TYR A 379 -9.98 15.21 -8.25
N SER A 380 -10.97 15.90 -8.82
CA SER A 380 -10.93 16.32 -10.24
C SER A 380 -9.90 17.42 -10.50
N ILE A 381 -9.75 18.40 -9.61
CA ILE A 381 -8.72 19.45 -9.74
C ILE A 381 -7.32 18.86 -9.66
N ASN A 382 -7.07 17.92 -8.75
CA ASN A 382 -5.75 17.38 -8.49
C ASN A 382 -5.40 16.16 -9.34
N ARG A 383 -6.32 15.60 -10.14
CA ARG A 383 -6.06 14.35 -10.88
C ARG A 383 -4.86 14.42 -11.81
N HIS A 384 -4.58 15.57 -12.40
CA HIS A 384 -3.38 15.78 -13.22
C HIS A 384 -2.07 15.44 -12.50
N LYS A 385 -2.01 15.55 -11.16
CA LYS A 385 -0.83 15.16 -10.38
C LYS A 385 -0.56 13.65 -10.43
N MET A 386 -1.60 12.83 -10.62
CA MET A 386 -1.47 11.37 -10.67
C MET A 386 -0.79 10.88 -11.95
N THR A 387 -0.81 11.68 -13.03
CA THR A 387 -0.14 11.34 -14.30
C THR A 387 1.38 11.32 -14.19
N VAL A 388 1.92 11.93 -13.13
CA VAL A 388 3.36 12.12 -12.88
C VAL A 388 3.75 11.71 -11.45
N ILE A 389 2.90 10.88 -10.81
CA ILE A 389 3.17 10.32 -9.49
C ILE A 389 4.31 9.30 -9.58
N THR A 390 5.08 9.17 -8.51
CA THR A 390 6.11 8.13 -8.40
C THR A 390 5.51 6.74 -8.49
N SER A 391 6.19 5.84 -9.21
CA SER A 391 5.83 4.43 -9.27
C SER A 391 5.86 3.80 -7.88
N SER A 392 4.75 3.20 -7.46
CA SER A 392 4.59 2.62 -6.14
C SER A 392 4.40 1.10 -6.20
N TYR A 393 4.77 0.43 -5.11
CA TYR A 393 4.32 -0.93 -4.86
C TYR A 393 2.79 -1.00 -4.87
N HIS A 394 2.20 -2.05 -5.43
CA HIS A 394 0.76 -2.24 -5.47
C HIS A 394 0.32 -3.13 -4.31
N ALA A 395 -0.58 -2.64 -3.46
CA ALA A 395 -1.12 -3.39 -2.32
C ALA A 395 -2.65 -3.27 -2.30
N GLU A 396 -3.15 -2.04 -2.16
CA GLU A 396 -4.59 -1.79 -2.06
C GLU A 396 -5.32 -1.85 -3.41
N SER A 397 -6.46 -2.55 -3.41
CA SER A 397 -7.36 -2.66 -4.57
C SER A 397 -8.09 -1.35 -4.94
N TYR A 398 -7.93 -0.28 -4.16
CA TYR A 398 -8.48 1.04 -4.45
C TYR A 398 -7.45 2.10 -4.84
N SER A 399 -6.20 1.69 -5.13
CA SER A 399 -5.12 2.60 -5.53
C SER A 399 -5.54 3.56 -6.67
N PRO A 400 -5.21 4.87 -6.57
CA PRO A 400 -5.50 5.86 -7.61
C PRO A 400 -4.45 5.93 -8.73
N GLU A 401 -3.48 5.02 -8.77
CA GLU A 401 -2.35 4.98 -9.71
C GLU A 401 -2.79 5.00 -11.19
N ASP A 402 -2.31 5.97 -11.97
CA ASP A 402 -2.84 6.26 -13.32
C ASP A 402 -2.07 5.60 -14.47
N ASN A 403 -0.87 5.05 -14.26
CA ASN A 403 -0.08 4.47 -15.35
C ASN A 403 -0.54 3.07 -15.74
N ARG A 404 -1.10 2.29 -14.82
CA ARG A 404 -1.45 0.87 -15.04
C ARG A 404 -2.79 0.48 -14.44
N PHE A 405 -3.11 0.92 -13.23
CA PHE A 405 -4.23 0.33 -12.47
C PHE A 405 -5.55 1.09 -12.61
N ASP A 406 -5.50 2.42 -12.63
CA ASP A 406 -6.68 3.27 -12.57
C ASP A 406 -6.67 4.34 -13.65
N LEU A 407 -6.70 3.89 -14.90
CA LEU A 407 -6.73 4.76 -16.09
C LEU A 407 -7.97 5.67 -16.07
N ARG A 408 -7.76 6.99 -15.97
CA ARG A 408 -8.84 7.99 -15.91
C ARG A 408 -8.50 9.22 -16.74
N GLN A 409 -9.51 10.04 -17.00
CA GLN A 409 -9.28 11.40 -17.48
C GLN A 409 -8.50 12.18 -16.41
N PHE A 410 -7.63 13.10 -16.81
CA PHE A 410 -6.93 13.99 -15.88
C PHE A 410 -7.40 15.45 -15.99
N LEU A 411 -8.08 15.80 -17.09
CA LEU A 411 -8.72 17.09 -17.30
C LEU A 411 -10.24 16.95 -17.16
N TYR A 412 -10.75 17.26 -15.97
CA TYR A 412 -12.18 17.20 -15.64
C TYR A 412 -12.82 18.58 -15.59
N ASN A 413 -14.14 18.64 -15.82
CA ASN A 413 -14.94 19.76 -15.36
C ASN A 413 -15.18 19.61 -13.83
N ALA A 414 -14.34 20.28 -13.04
CA ALA A 414 -14.37 20.19 -11.57
C ALA A 414 -15.66 20.70 -10.90
N ARG A 415 -16.56 21.34 -11.67
CA ARG A 415 -17.87 21.78 -11.16
C ARG A 415 -18.93 20.68 -11.17
N TRP A 416 -18.69 19.57 -11.89
CA TRP A 416 -19.61 18.42 -12.00
C TRP A 416 -21.10 18.83 -12.12
N PRO A 417 -21.46 19.70 -13.09
CA PRO A 417 -22.69 20.48 -13.05
C PRO A 417 -23.97 19.63 -13.06
N TYR A 418 -23.97 18.51 -13.78
CA TYR A 418 -25.11 17.60 -13.83
C TYR A 418 -25.24 16.82 -12.52
N GLN A 419 -24.14 16.22 -12.07
CA GLN A 419 -24.10 15.33 -10.91
C GLN A 419 -24.41 16.10 -9.63
N PHE A 420 -23.83 17.28 -9.45
CA PHE A 420 -24.07 18.08 -8.24
C PHE A 420 -25.50 18.62 -8.19
N ARG A 421 -26.07 19.04 -9.33
CA ARG A 421 -27.50 19.39 -9.41
C ARG A 421 -28.41 18.22 -9.05
N LYS A 422 -28.07 17.00 -9.49
CA LYS A 422 -28.84 15.81 -9.15
C LYS A 422 -28.75 15.48 -7.66
N ILE A 423 -27.59 15.65 -7.04
CA ILE A 423 -27.45 15.53 -5.57
C ILE A 423 -28.35 16.56 -4.87
N ASP A 424 -28.35 17.82 -5.31
CA ASP A 424 -29.18 18.87 -4.72
C ASP A 424 -30.69 18.58 -4.81
N GLN A 425 -31.13 18.00 -5.94
CA GLN A 425 -32.51 17.54 -6.09
C GLN A 425 -32.84 16.44 -5.09
N LEU A 426 -31.97 15.42 -4.94
CA LEU A 426 -32.18 14.32 -4.00
C LEU A 426 -32.19 14.81 -2.55
N VAL A 427 -31.31 15.74 -2.18
CA VAL A 427 -31.32 16.35 -0.83
C VAL A 427 -32.64 17.10 -0.58
N SER A 428 -33.15 17.81 -1.59
CA SER A 428 -34.43 18.53 -1.47
C SER A 428 -35.62 17.57 -1.31
N GLU A 429 -35.61 16.44 -2.03
CA GLU A 429 -36.61 15.36 -1.90
C GLU A 429 -36.56 14.74 -0.49
N CYS A 430 -35.36 14.42 0.02
CA CYS A 430 -35.19 13.86 1.36
C CYS A 430 -35.55 14.82 2.51
N ASN A 431 -35.46 16.14 2.29
CA ASN A 431 -35.87 17.14 3.27
C ASN A 431 -37.41 17.38 3.24
N GLY A 432 -38.05 17.10 2.10
CA GLY A 432 -39.52 17.13 1.96
C GLY A 432 -40.21 15.93 2.60
N ASP A 433 -39.56 14.77 2.55
CA ASP A 433 -39.98 13.57 3.27
C ASP A 433 -39.41 13.61 4.71
N LYS A 434 -40.24 14.00 5.69
CA LYS A 434 -39.96 13.68 7.09
C LYS A 434 -39.79 12.17 7.19
N VAL A 435 -38.54 11.72 7.28
CA VAL A 435 -38.19 10.30 7.43
C VAL A 435 -38.85 9.79 8.71
N SER A 436 -40.00 9.16 8.54
CA SER A 436 -40.62 8.34 9.55
C SER A 436 -39.74 7.10 9.66
N LEU A 437 -38.74 7.14 10.53
CA LEU A 437 -38.10 5.93 11.02
C LEU A 437 -39.19 5.12 11.72
N VAL A 438 -39.79 4.18 10.96
CA VAL A 438 -40.75 3.21 11.50
C VAL A 438 -40.01 2.43 12.58
N GLY A 439 -40.39 2.72 13.83
CA GLY A 439 -39.92 1.98 14.99
C GLY A 439 -40.36 0.53 14.89
N GLN A 440 -39.41 -0.38 14.76
CA GLN A 440 -39.63 -1.77 15.14
C GLN A 440 -39.63 -1.86 16.67
N LYS A 441 -40.80 -1.63 17.28
CA LYS A 441 -41.14 -2.22 18.57
C LYS A 441 -41.95 -3.49 18.32
N GLY A 442 -41.38 -4.65 18.66
CA GLY A 442 -42.18 -5.85 18.95
C GLY A 442 -41.57 -7.19 18.56
N LYS A 443 -40.70 -7.75 19.43
CA LYS A 443 -40.91 -9.01 20.19
C LYS A 443 -39.55 -9.66 20.52
N GLU A 444 -39.11 -9.44 21.75
CA GLU A 444 -38.12 -10.28 22.42
C GLU A 444 -38.70 -11.69 22.61
N LYS A 445 -38.04 -12.69 22.04
CA LYS A 445 -37.83 -13.99 22.68
C LYS A 445 -36.38 -14.40 22.41
N GLY A 446 -35.67 -14.69 23.49
CA GLY A 446 -34.22 -14.73 23.55
C GLY A 446 -33.56 -15.80 22.69
N ALA A 447 -32.39 -15.45 22.18
CA ALA A 447 -31.25 -16.33 21.94
C ALA A 447 -30.00 -15.45 22.00
N THR A 448 -29.01 -15.90 22.76
CA THR A 448 -27.69 -15.29 22.95
C THR A 448 -26.99 -15.03 21.61
N ILE A 449 -26.56 -13.78 21.36
CA ILE A 449 -25.82 -13.38 20.16
C ILE A 449 -24.36 -13.16 20.53
N ASP A 450 -23.51 -14.00 19.93
CA ASP A 450 -22.07 -13.84 19.79
C ASP A 450 -21.76 -12.72 18.77
N HIS A 451 -20.72 -11.93 19.00
CA HIS A 451 -20.43 -10.73 18.22
C HIS A 451 -19.84 -11.07 16.84
N GLY A 452 -20.67 -11.06 15.80
CA GLY A 452 -20.24 -11.04 14.41
C GLY A 452 -21.40 -10.73 13.46
N GLY A 453 -21.36 -9.60 12.75
CA GLY A 453 -22.45 -9.22 11.86
C GLY A 453 -22.15 -8.05 10.94
N GLY A 454 -21.37 -8.28 9.89
CA GLY A 454 -21.41 -7.46 8.68
C GLY A 454 -22.67 -7.81 7.88
N MET A 455 -23.54 -6.84 7.66
CA MET A 455 -24.72 -7.02 6.81
C MET A 455 -24.27 -6.89 5.35
N GLY A 456 -24.22 -8.02 4.64
CA GLY A 456 -23.74 -8.13 3.27
C GLY A 456 -24.72 -7.54 2.25
N VAL A 457 -24.19 -6.71 1.35
CA VAL A 457 -24.78 -6.47 0.03
C VAL A 457 -23.95 -7.26 -0.97
N ILE A 458 -24.65 -8.10 -1.74
CA ILE A 458 -24.09 -9.11 -2.66
C ILE A 458 -23.09 -8.46 -3.63
N ALA A 459 -21.83 -8.91 -3.56
CA ALA A 459 -20.84 -8.61 -4.59
C ALA A 459 -21.19 -9.42 -5.85
N ALA A 460 -21.32 -8.75 -6.99
CA ALA A 460 -21.38 -9.43 -8.28
C ALA A 460 -20.07 -10.22 -8.47
N GLY A 461 -20.15 -11.55 -8.40
CA GLY A 461 -19.00 -12.44 -8.59
C GLY A 461 -18.74 -13.47 -7.47
N SER A 462 -19.54 -13.54 -6.40
CA SER A 462 -19.38 -14.62 -5.41
C SER A 462 -19.89 -15.96 -5.97
N GLY A 463 -18.97 -16.82 -6.39
CA GLY A 463 -19.24 -18.19 -6.86
C GLY A 463 -19.64 -19.16 -5.74
N ASP A 464 -20.59 -18.80 -4.88
CA ASP A 464 -21.19 -19.73 -3.92
C ASP A 464 -22.54 -20.25 -4.44
N PRO A 465 -22.63 -21.51 -4.88
CA PRO A 465 -23.87 -22.10 -5.40
C PRO A 465 -24.93 -22.41 -4.32
N ARG A 466 -24.72 -22.04 -3.05
CA ARG A 466 -25.72 -22.22 -1.97
C ARG A 466 -26.42 -20.95 -1.51
N ALA A 467 -26.12 -19.80 -2.11
CA ALA A 467 -26.84 -18.55 -1.84
C ALA A 467 -28.16 -18.51 -2.63
N GLY A 468 -29.14 -19.31 -2.19
CA GLY A 468 -30.46 -19.38 -2.84
C GLY A 468 -31.35 -20.52 -2.35
N ARG A 469 -31.71 -20.49 -1.07
CA ARG A 469 -33.02 -20.99 -0.58
C ARG A 469 -33.56 -20.07 0.50
#